data_AF-A0A926BLL7-F1
#
_entry.id   AF-A0A926BLL7-F1
#
_cell.length_a   1.000
_cell.length_b   1.000
_cell.length_c   1.000
_cell.angle_alpha   90.00
_cell.angle_beta   90.00
_cell.angle_gamma   90.00
#
_symmetry.space_group_name_H-M   'P 1'
#
loop_
_entity.id
_entity.type
_entity.pdbx_description
1 polymer ?
#
loop_
_entity_poly.entity_id
_entity_poly.type
_entity_poly.pdbx_seq_one_letter_code
_entity_poly.pdbx_strand_id
1 'polypeptide(L)'
;MTTTKPDPRYLPTDKAFAPDWILFVLTLVLVSFGIVLVYDASYAFAESVKYTGGDSMYFLKRQAVFAVIGLVFMGVMSQISYWKLVRVANVGMVITFALLLYVHFAGHGAQGAERWIKLGPIGVQPSEFAKVFLVLYLAKCLAQRPRIAQSPLAAGLWSLVLVPVATIIAVEREPDLGTAITLFGAALLMLFTGGVRKRWMVAALAGAFVVGIFLSVAKGTDSYRWKRIETFLNPEADTKGSGYQVKRGTIALGTGGVTGLGLGESREKFPGNLPAQRTDFVFAVLGEGAPRLVAACGAGLGAGPHGGDLWRLVGPVRECAQPQLR
;
A
#
# COMPACT_ATOMS: atom_id res chain seq x y z
N MET A 1 -0.71 12.25 41.80
CA MET A 1 -1.32 11.56 40.64
C MET A 1 -2.84 11.71 40.75
N THR A 2 -3.38 12.82 40.27
CA THR A 2 -4.82 13.05 40.21
C THR A 2 -5.32 12.52 38.87
N THR A 3 -6.02 11.39 38.89
CA THR A 3 -6.73 10.88 37.72
C THR A 3 -7.94 11.78 37.48
N THR A 4 -7.80 12.79 36.62
CA THR A 4 -8.96 13.53 36.12
C THR A 4 -9.83 12.55 35.33
N LYS A 5 -11.01 12.22 35.89
CA LYS A 5 -12.03 11.43 35.22
C LYS A 5 -12.39 12.17 33.91
N PRO A 6 -12.35 11.51 32.74
CA PRO A 6 -12.69 12.16 31.48
C PRO A 6 -14.13 12.72 31.54
N ASP A 7 -14.34 13.95 31.06
CA ASP A 7 -15.66 14.62 31.09
C ASP A 7 -16.70 13.76 30.31
N PRO A 8 -17.84 13.41 30.95
CA PRO A 8 -18.84 12.50 30.37
C PRO A 8 -19.44 13.00 29.04
N ARG A 9 -19.31 14.29 28.70
CA ARG A 9 -19.74 14.82 27.39
C ARG A 9 -18.88 14.35 26.21
N TYR A 10 -17.68 13.86 26.48
CA TYR A 10 -16.76 13.31 25.47
C TYR A 10 -16.62 11.80 25.55
N LEU A 11 -17.41 11.14 26.40
CA LEU A 11 -17.59 9.71 26.28
C LEU A 11 -18.31 9.48 24.95
N PRO A 12 -17.75 8.69 24.03
CA PRO A 12 -18.47 8.33 22.82
C PRO A 12 -19.79 7.70 23.28
N THR A 13 -20.90 8.40 23.02
CA THR A 13 -22.23 7.87 23.26
C THR A 13 -22.30 6.55 22.52
N ASP A 14 -22.89 5.55 23.15
CA ASP A 14 -22.94 4.14 22.72
C ASP A 14 -23.79 3.92 21.46
N LYS A 15 -23.85 4.91 20.56
CA LYS A 15 -24.27 4.71 19.19
C LYS A 15 -23.17 3.87 18.56
N ALA A 16 -23.46 2.57 18.40
CA ALA A 16 -22.73 1.72 17.48
C ALA A 16 -22.50 2.55 16.21
N PHE A 17 -21.25 2.88 15.91
CA PHE A 17 -20.91 3.62 14.70
C PHE A 17 -21.54 2.83 13.55
N ALA A 18 -22.61 3.37 12.97
CA ALA A 18 -23.22 2.75 11.81
C ALA A 18 -22.10 2.70 10.75
N PRO A 19 -21.76 1.52 10.23
CA PRO A 19 -20.72 1.42 9.21
C PRO A 19 -21.10 2.33 8.05
N ASP A 20 -20.12 3.05 7.51
CA ASP A 20 -20.34 3.82 6.29
C ASP A 20 -20.62 2.83 5.15
N TRP A 21 -21.91 2.64 4.87
CA TRP A 21 -22.40 1.70 3.88
C TRP A 21 -21.90 2.03 2.48
N ILE A 22 -21.61 3.30 2.18
CA ILE A 22 -21.06 3.70 0.88
C ILE A 22 -19.63 3.19 0.77
N LEU A 23 -18.80 3.40 1.79
CA LEU A 23 -17.42 2.88 1.82
C LEU A 23 -17.39 1.35 1.77
N PHE A 24 -18.30 0.69 2.48
CA PHE A 24 -18.41 -0.76 2.47
C PHE A 24 -18.79 -1.29 1.08
N VAL A 25 -19.84 -0.75 0.46
CA VAL A 25 -20.29 -1.15 -0.89
C VAL A 25 -19.20 -0.86 -1.93
N LEU A 26 -18.54 0.31 -1.85
CA LEU A 26 -17.43 0.64 -2.74
C LEU A 26 -16.28 -0.36 -2.61
N THR A 27 -15.93 -0.74 -1.38
CA THR A 27 -14.91 -1.77 -1.13
C THR A 27 -15.30 -3.11 -1.76
N LEU A 28 -16.56 -3.54 -1.61
CA LEU A 28 -17.05 -4.78 -2.22
C LEU A 28 -17.00 -4.75 -3.75
N VAL A 29 -17.36 -3.62 -4.36
CA VAL A 29 -17.29 -3.41 -5.82
C VAL A 29 -15.84 -3.51 -6.29
N LEU A 30 -14.91 -2.82 -5.61
CA LEU A 30 -13.49 -2.85 -5.96
C LEU A 30 -12.88 -4.25 -5.81
N VAL A 31 -13.22 -4.99 -4.75
CA VAL A 31 -12.76 -6.37 -4.56
C VAL A 31 -13.32 -7.29 -5.63
N SER A 32 -14.62 -7.21 -5.92
CA SER A 32 -15.27 -8.02 -6.95
C SER A 32 -14.68 -7.74 -8.33
N PHE A 33 -14.45 -6.47 -8.64
CA PHE A 33 -13.78 -6.05 -9.86
C PHE A 33 -12.37 -6.61 -9.95
N GLY A 34 -11.56 -6.49 -8.88
CA GLY A 34 -10.22 -7.05 -8.83
C GLY A 34 -10.17 -8.58 -9.05
N ILE A 35 -11.16 -9.32 -8.54
CA ILE A 35 -11.27 -10.77 -8.77
C ILE A 35 -11.50 -11.08 -10.26
N VAL A 36 -12.40 -10.34 -10.92
CA VAL A 36 -12.64 -10.48 -12.36
C VAL A 36 -11.37 -10.17 -13.16
N LEU A 37 -10.63 -9.12 -12.78
CA LEU A 37 -9.37 -8.75 -13.44
C LEU A 37 -8.30 -9.83 -13.31
N VAL A 38 -8.17 -10.44 -12.12
CA VAL A 38 -7.21 -11.53 -11.91
C VAL A 38 -7.56 -12.72 -12.78
N TYR A 39 -8.84 -13.07 -12.91
CA TYR A 39 -9.27 -14.16 -13.80
C TYR A 39 -8.91 -13.87 -15.25
N ASP A 40 -9.28 -12.69 -15.75
CA ASP A 40 -9.03 -12.28 -17.14
C ASP A 40 -7.54 -12.30 -17.50
N ALA A 41 -6.69 -11.77 -16.62
CA ALA A 41 -5.25 -11.70 -16.84
C ALA A 41 -4.52 -13.03 -16.63
N SER A 42 -5.16 -14.05 -16.04
CA SER A 42 -4.49 -15.29 -15.63
C SER A 42 -5.00 -16.58 -16.28
N TYR A 43 -6.22 -16.61 -16.83
CA TYR A 43 -6.82 -17.86 -17.31
C TYR A 43 -5.98 -18.55 -18.39
N ALA A 44 -5.52 -17.79 -19.41
CA ALA A 44 -4.74 -18.32 -20.53
C ALA A 44 -3.36 -18.82 -20.10
N PHE A 45 -2.78 -18.18 -19.06
CA PHE A 45 -1.53 -18.64 -18.49
C PHE A 45 -1.72 -19.87 -17.60
N ALA A 46 -2.78 -19.91 -16.78
CA ALA A 46 -3.06 -21.01 -15.86
C ALA A 46 -3.31 -22.34 -16.60
N GLU A 47 -3.89 -22.28 -17.79
CA GLU A 47 -4.08 -23.44 -18.66
C GLU A 47 -2.75 -23.94 -19.26
N SER A 48 -1.83 -23.04 -19.56
CA SER A 48 -0.56 -23.36 -20.24
C SER A 48 0.54 -23.95 -19.35
N VAL A 49 0.38 -23.93 -18.02
CA VAL A 49 1.45 -24.20 -17.06
C VAL A 49 1.26 -25.52 -16.32
N LYS A 50 2.32 -26.34 -16.25
CA LYS A 50 2.24 -27.69 -15.66
C LYS A 50 1.96 -27.72 -14.16
N TYR A 51 2.43 -26.73 -13.38
CA TYR A 51 2.25 -26.73 -11.91
C TYR A 51 0.83 -26.39 -11.45
N THR A 52 0.00 -25.79 -12.32
CA THR A 52 -1.42 -25.52 -12.05
C THR A 52 -2.31 -26.72 -12.41
N GLY A 53 -1.73 -27.80 -12.97
CA GLY A 53 -2.48 -28.99 -13.40
C GLY A 53 -3.44 -28.73 -14.57
N GLY A 54 -3.26 -27.61 -15.30
CA GLY A 54 -4.18 -27.18 -16.37
C GLY A 54 -5.48 -26.54 -15.87
N ASP A 55 -5.63 -26.28 -14.57
CA ASP A 55 -6.82 -25.61 -14.02
C ASP A 55 -6.78 -24.10 -14.33
N SER A 56 -7.58 -23.67 -15.31
CA SER A 56 -7.70 -22.27 -15.72
C SER A 56 -8.22 -21.36 -14.58
N MET A 57 -8.88 -21.93 -13.57
CA MET A 57 -9.42 -21.19 -12.42
C MET A 57 -8.49 -21.18 -11.21
N TYR A 58 -7.28 -21.73 -11.31
CA TYR A 58 -6.37 -21.86 -10.16
C TYR A 58 -6.12 -20.53 -9.41
N PHE A 59 -5.76 -19.47 -10.14
CA PHE A 59 -5.49 -18.15 -9.54
C PHE A 59 -6.76 -17.47 -9.03
N LEU A 60 -7.89 -17.65 -9.74
CA LEU A 60 -9.19 -17.15 -9.32
C LEU A 60 -9.61 -17.75 -7.97
N LYS A 61 -9.54 -19.08 -7.82
CA LYS A 61 -9.88 -19.78 -6.57
C LYS A 61 -9.04 -19.26 -5.40
N ARG A 62 -7.73 -19.10 -5.63
CA ARG A 62 -6.82 -18.57 -4.59
C ARG A 62 -7.16 -17.13 -4.22
N GLN A 63 -7.42 -16.26 -5.20
CA GLN A 63 -7.82 -14.87 -4.96
C GLN A 63 -9.16 -14.78 -4.22
N ALA A 64 -10.13 -15.61 -4.58
CA ALA A 64 -11.43 -15.68 -3.92
C ALA A 64 -11.30 -16.11 -2.45
N VAL A 65 -10.46 -17.11 -2.14
CA VAL A 65 -10.17 -17.52 -0.77
C VAL A 65 -9.57 -16.36 0.04
N PHE A 66 -8.58 -15.65 -0.50
CA PHE A 66 -8.00 -14.49 0.18
C PHE A 66 -9.00 -13.33 0.34
N ALA A 67 -9.87 -13.10 -0.64
CA ALA A 67 -10.93 -12.10 -0.54
C ALA A 67 -11.90 -12.43 0.60
N VAL A 68 -12.34 -13.69 0.71
CA VAL A 68 -13.19 -14.14 1.82
C VAL A 68 -12.49 -13.97 3.17
N ILE A 69 -11.23 -14.39 3.28
CA ILE A 69 -10.43 -14.19 4.52
C ILE A 69 -10.33 -12.69 4.86
N GLY A 70 -10.07 -11.83 3.88
CA GLY A 70 -10.01 -10.39 4.05
C GLY A 70 -11.34 -9.77 4.50
N LEU A 71 -12.46 -10.21 3.93
CA LEU A 71 -13.81 -9.75 4.32
C LEU A 71 -14.17 -10.19 5.74
N VAL A 72 -13.84 -11.43 6.12
CA VAL A 72 -14.01 -11.91 7.50
C VAL A 72 -13.15 -11.08 8.45
N PHE A 73 -11.88 -10.84 8.10
CA PHE A 73 -10.98 -10.01 8.91
C PHE A 73 -11.50 -8.58 9.07
N MET A 74 -12.00 -7.97 7.98
CA MET A 74 -12.65 -6.66 8.01
C MET A 74 -13.87 -6.65 8.94
N GLY A 75 -14.73 -7.68 8.86
CA GLY A 75 -15.88 -7.85 9.74
C GLY A 75 -15.47 -7.92 11.21
N VAL A 76 -14.46 -8.72 11.54
CA VAL A 76 -13.94 -8.82 12.92
C VAL A 76 -13.33 -7.49 13.38
N MET A 77 -12.50 -6.84 12.57
CA MET A 77 -11.87 -5.56 12.92
C MET A 77 -12.89 -4.43 13.11
N SER A 78 -14.00 -4.45 12.36
CA SER A 78 -15.08 -3.45 12.51
C SER A 78 -15.75 -3.48 13.89
N GLN A 79 -15.69 -4.62 14.58
CA GLN A 79 -16.24 -4.80 15.94
C GLN A 79 -15.24 -4.38 17.03
N ILE A 80 -13.97 -4.16 16.68
CA ILE A 80 -12.93 -3.78 17.64
C ILE A 80 -12.92 -2.26 17.80
N SER A 81 -13.16 -1.80 19.02
CA SER A 81 -13.04 -0.38 19.36
C SER A 81 -11.65 0.16 19.01
N TYR A 82 -11.63 1.26 18.26
CA TYR A 82 -10.43 2.01 17.89
C TYR A 82 -9.49 2.28 19.07
N TRP A 83 -10.03 2.57 20.26
CA TRP A 83 -9.23 2.82 21.47
C TRP A 83 -8.40 1.62 21.92
N LYS A 84 -8.89 0.40 21.71
CA LYS A 84 -8.12 -0.83 21.98
C LYS A 84 -6.93 -0.92 21.03
N LEU A 85 -7.14 -0.57 19.76
CA LEU A 85 -6.11 -0.59 18.73
C LEU A 85 -5.00 0.45 19.01
N VAL A 86 -5.36 1.66 19.44
CA VAL A 86 -4.40 2.69 19.88
C VAL A 86 -3.61 2.26 21.12
N ARG A 87 -4.24 1.51 22.05
CA ARG A 87 -3.56 1.01 23.25
C ARG A 87 -2.42 0.07 22.89
N VAL A 88 -2.67 -0.85 21.96
CA VAL A 88 -1.68 -1.85 21.52
C VAL A 88 -0.66 -1.31 20.51
N ALA A 89 -0.84 -0.08 19.99
CA ALA A 89 0.01 0.49 18.94
C ALA A 89 1.53 0.39 19.23
N ASN A 90 1.97 0.68 20.46
CA ASN A 90 3.40 0.61 20.81
C ASN A 90 3.92 -0.84 20.75
N VAL A 91 3.15 -1.79 21.31
CA VAL A 91 3.52 -3.21 21.34
C VAL A 91 3.48 -3.77 19.92
N GLY A 92 2.45 -3.44 19.14
CA GLY A 92 2.34 -3.80 17.74
C GLY A 92 3.50 -3.25 16.89
N MET A 93 3.94 -2.02 17.16
CA MET A 93 5.12 -1.44 16.51
C MET A 93 6.40 -2.19 16.83
N VAL A 94 6.62 -2.56 18.10
CA VAL A 94 7.79 -3.35 18.53
C VAL A 94 7.77 -4.75 17.90
N ILE A 95 6.62 -5.43 17.91
CA ILE A 95 6.45 -6.74 17.26
C ILE A 95 6.73 -6.63 15.76
N THR A 96 6.19 -5.59 15.11
CA THR A 96 6.40 -5.37 13.68
C THR A 96 7.86 -5.13 13.35
N PHE A 97 8.56 -4.34 14.16
CA PHE A 97 9.99 -4.12 13.99
C PHE A 97 10.79 -5.42 14.17
N ALA A 98 10.43 -6.24 15.16
CA ALA A 98 11.02 -7.56 15.35
C ALA A 98 10.76 -8.49 14.15
N LEU A 99 9.56 -8.44 13.55
CA LEU A 99 9.23 -9.22 12.36
C LEU A 99 10.00 -8.77 11.11
N LEU A 100 10.20 -7.45 10.93
CA LEU A 100 11.03 -6.90 9.85
C LEU A 100 12.49 -7.37 10.01
N LEU A 101 13.03 -7.32 11.23
CA LEU A 101 14.36 -7.85 11.52
C LEU A 101 14.44 -9.36 11.30
N TYR A 102 13.40 -10.10 11.70
CA TYR A 102 13.33 -11.54 11.50
C TYR A 102 13.33 -11.91 10.01
N VAL A 103 12.52 -11.23 9.19
CA VAL A 103 12.50 -11.44 7.73
C VAL A 103 13.85 -11.15 7.10
N HIS A 104 14.60 -10.19 7.62
CA HIS A 104 15.94 -9.90 7.11
C HIS A 104 16.93 -11.07 7.27
N PHE A 105 16.75 -11.94 8.27
CA PHE A 105 17.65 -13.07 8.53
C PHE A 105 17.08 -14.43 8.12
N ALA A 106 15.75 -14.59 8.14
CA ALA A 106 15.05 -15.86 7.95
C ALA A 106 13.94 -15.77 6.88
N GLY A 107 13.89 -14.67 6.13
CA GLY A 107 12.92 -14.45 5.07
C GLY A 107 13.17 -15.39 3.91
N HIS A 108 12.10 -15.73 3.19
CA HIS A 108 12.23 -16.50 1.96
C HIS A 108 12.17 -15.54 0.76
N GLY A 109 13.18 -15.61 -0.09
CA GLY A 109 13.26 -14.77 -1.28
C GLY A 109 12.31 -15.21 -2.39
N ALA A 110 11.58 -14.26 -2.98
CA ALA A 110 11.09 -14.36 -4.35
C ALA A 110 11.78 -13.26 -5.16
N GLN A 111 12.29 -13.58 -6.35
CA GLN A 111 12.96 -12.61 -7.25
C GLN A 111 14.13 -11.84 -6.61
N GLY A 112 14.86 -12.45 -5.66
CA GLY A 112 16.05 -11.86 -5.05
C GLY A 112 15.80 -10.92 -3.86
N ALA A 113 14.58 -10.86 -3.31
CA ALA A 113 14.28 -10.12 -2.08
C ALA A 113 13.57 -10.99 -1.03
N GLU A 114 14.21 -11.17 0.13
CA GLU A 114 13.67 -11.83 1.31
C GLU A 114 12.67 -10.90 2.01
N ARG A 115 11.39 -10.97 1.62
CA ARG A 115 10.31 -10.09 2.11
C ARG A 115 9.16 -10.81 2.79
N TRP A 116 9.08 -12.13 2.61
CA TRP A 116 7.92 -12.91 2.99
C TRP A 116 8.28 -13.95 4.03
N ILE A 117 7.49 -13.98 5.11
CA ILE A 117 7.46 -15.10 6.06
C ILE A 117 6.48 -16.12 5.49
N LYS A 118 6.97 -17.30 5.12
CA LYS A 118 6.11 -18.40 4.66
C LYS A 118 5.60 -19.19 5.88
N LEU A 119 4.29 -19.16 6.09
CA LEU A 119 3.57 -19.96 7.08
C LEU A 119 2.72 -20.99 6.33
N GLY A 120 3.36 -22.07 5.88
CA GLY A 120 2.72 -23.07 5.02
C GLY A 120 2.26 -22.47 3.69
N PRO A 121 0.96 -22.53 3.33
CA PRO A 121 0.44 -21.98 2.07
C PRO A 121 0.27 -20.45 2.08
N ILE A 122 0.41 -19.81 3.25
CA ILE A 122 0.20 -18.37 3.43
C ILE A 122 1.54 -17.67 3.51
N GLY A 123 1.71 -16.62 2.72
CA GLY A 123 2.81 -15.67 2.86
C GLY A 123 2.34 -14.49 3.69
N VAL A 124 3.14 -14.08 4.67
CA VAL A 124 2.89 -12.88 5.47
C VAL A 124 4.04 -11.90 5.25
N GLN A 125 3.69 -10.66 4.90
CA GLN A 125 4.66 -9.59 4.67
C GLN A 125 4.67 -8.63 5.88
N PRO A 126 5.76 -8.57 6.67
CA PRO A 126 5.83 -7.70 7.85
C PRO A 126 5.65 -6.21 7.54
N SER A 127 6.07 -5.77 6.36
CA SER A 127 5.96 -4.37 5.94
C SER A 127 4.51 -3.87 5.77
N GLU A 128 3.54 -4.78 5.59
CA GLU A 128 2.11 -4.43 5.61
C GLU A 128 1.65 -4.02 7.01
N PHE A 129 2.10 -4.74 8.05
CA PHE A 129 1.85 -4.36 9.44
C PHE A 129 2.56 -3.06 9.80
N ALA A 130 3.74 -2.81 9.22
CA ALA A 130 4.50 -1.58 9.46
C ALA A 130 3.70 -0.34 9.07
N LYS A 131 2.98 -0.37 7.96
CA LYS A 131 2.11 0.74 7.54
C LYS A 131 1.04 1.05 8.58
N VAL A 132 0.34 0.02 9.05
CA VAL A 132 -0.76 0.17 10.02
C VAL A 132 -0.26 0.63 11.38
N PHE A 133 0.73 -0.06 11.95
CA PHE A 133 1.22 0.25 13.30
C PHE A 133 2.02 1.54 13.36
N LEU A 134 2.73 1.94 12.29
CA LEU A 134 3.40 3.23 12.24
C LEU A 134 2.41 4.39 12.29
N VAL A 135 1.31 4.31 11.53
CA VAL A 135 0.26 5.33 11.53
C VAL A 135 -0.40 5.41 12.91
N LEU A 136 -0.76 4.28 13.51
CA LEU A 136 -1.35 4.24 14.86
C LEU A 136 -0.40 4.78 15.93
N TYR A 137 0.89 4.43 15.84
CA TYR A 137 1.92 4.90 16.75
C TYR A 137 2.09 6.43 16.64
N LEU A 138 2.21 6.95 15.42
CA LEU A 138 2.33 8.39 15.19
C LEU A 138 1.08 9.14 15.64
N ALA A 139 -0.12 8.63 15.33
CA ALA A 139 -1.38 9.20 15.78
C ALA A 139 -1.41 9.34 17.31
N LYS A 140 -1.04 8.27 18.03
CA LYS A 140 -0.98 8.25 19.49
C LYS A 140 0.03 9.26 20.04
N CYS A 141 1.24 9.29 19.49
CA CYS A 141 2.28 10.21 19.95
C CYS A 141 1.91 11.68 19.73
N LEU A 142 1.31 12.00 18.58
CA LEU A 142 0.87 13.36 18.24
C LEU A 142 -0.33 13.79 19.11
N ALA A 143 -1.30 12.89 19.34
CA ALA A 143 -2.47 13.17 20.16
C ALA A 143 -2.12 13.45 21.64
N GLN A 144 -1.16 12.71 22.21
CA GLN A 144 -0.85 12.83 23.64
C GLN A 144 -0.11 14.13 24.00
N ARG A 145 0.48 14.82 23.03
CA ARG A 145 1.40 15.92 23.32
C ARG A 145 1.39 16.97 22.19
N PRO A 146 0.37 17.83 22.07
CA PRO A 146 0.22 18.74 20.93
C PRO A 146 1.32 19.82 20.79
N ARG A 147 2.00 20.20 21.90
CA ARG A 147 3.15 21.14 21.86
C ARG A 147 4.38 20.57 21.12
N ILE A 148 4.39 19.27 20.84
CA ILE A 148 5.47 18.54 20.17
C ILE A 148 5.66 18.90 18.71
N ALA A 149 4.58 19.32 18.06
CA ALA A 149 4.59 19.67 16.65
C ALA A 149 5.57 20.82 16.31
N GLN A 150 5.99 21.59 17.32
CA GLN A 150 6.83 22.77 17.13
C GLN A 150 8.34 22.45 17.02
N SER A 151 8.81 21.38 17.67
CA SER A 151 10.23 21.01 17.73
C SER A 151 10.44 19.49 17.91
N PRO A 152 10.35 18.68 16.83
CA PRO A 152 10.55 17.23 16.86
C PRO A 152 11.93 16.77 17.40
N LEU A 153 12.92 17.66 17.49
CA LEU A 153 14.25 17.36 18.04
C LEU A 153 14.45 17.79 19.50
N ALA A 154 13.41 18.33 20.17
CA ALA A 154 13.52 18.65 21.60
C ALA A 154 13.69 17.36 22.44
N ALA A 155 14.30 17.47 23.62
CA ALA A 155 14.86 16.40 24.46
C ALA A 155 13.90 15.28 24.97
N GLY A 156 12.72 15.09 24.37
CA GLY A 156 11.81 13.96 24.64
C GLY A 156 11.07 13.44 23.41
N LEU A 157 11.49 13.82 22.20
CA LEU A 157 10.71 13.71 20.94
C LEU A 157 11.42 12.95 19.82
N TRP A 158 12.63 12.44 20.05
CA TRP A 158 13.34 11.59 19.09
C TRP A 158 12.49 10.45 18.56
N SER A 159 11.51 9.97 19.33
CA SER A 159 10.63 8.88 18.94
C SER A 159 9.69 9.19 17.76
N LEU A 160 9.39 10.47 17.46
CA LEU A 160 8.63 10.86 16.27
C LEU A 160 9.43 10.84 14.97
N VAL A 161 10.76 10.86 15.07
CA VAL A 161 11.67 10.83 13.92
C VAL A 161 12.32 9.46 13.82
N LEU A 162 12.87 8.97 14.92
CA LEU A 162 13.65 7.74 15.02
C LEU A 162 12.80 6.50 14.70
N VAL A 163 11.55 6.41 15.16
CA VAL A 163 10.72 5.24 14.87
C VAL A 163 10.35 5.15 13.39
N PRO A 164 9.82 6.20 12.72
CA PRO A 164 9.61 6.17 11.27
C PRO A 164 10.89 5.90 10.50
N VAL A 165 11.99 6.61 10.82
CA VAL A 165 13.27 6.45 10.12
C VAL A 165 13.82 5.03 10.28
N ALA A 166 13.83 4.47 11.50
CA ALA A 166 14.28 3.10 11.72
C ALA A 166 13.41 2.09 10.96
N THR A 167 12.10 2.29 10.91
CA THR A 167 11.17 1.42 10.17
C THR A 167 11.42 1.47 8.67
N ILE A 168 11.61 2.66 8.12
CA ILE A 168 11.92 2.85 6.69
C ILE A 168 13.27 2.19 6.36
N ILE A 169 14.28 2.36 7.21
CA ILE A 169 15.58 1.72 7.05
C ILE A 169 15.45 0.19 7.10
N ALA A 170 14.66 -0.36 8.02
CA ALA A 170 14.43 -1.80 8.11
C ALA A 170 13.76 -2.35 6.83
N VAL A 171 12.77 -1.64 6.28
CA VAL A 171 12.11 -2.03 5.02
C VAL A 171 13.03 -1.88 3.80
N GLU A 172 13.87 -0.85 3.76
CA GLU A 172 14.88 -0.65 2.72
C GLU A 172 15.92 -1.79 2.66
N ARG A 173 16.16 -2.47 3.79
CA ARG A 173 17.01 -3.66 3.86
C ARG A 173 16.36 -4.89 3.22
N GLU A 174 15.03 -4.90 3.02
CA GLU A 174 14.28 -5.91 2.26
C GLU A 174 14.21 -5.59 0.75
N PRO A 175 15.24 -4.92 0.21
CA PRO A 175 15.21 -4.06 -0.99
C PRO A 175 13.86 -3.47 -1.48
N ASP A 176 12.90 -3.13 -0.62
CA ASP A 176 11.56 -2.67 -1.05
C ASP A 176 11.38 -1.14 -1.05
N LEU A 177 11.76 -0.51 -2.17
CA LEU A 177 11.66 0.93 -2.34
C LEU A 177 10.21 1.43 -2.34
N GLY A 178 9.28 0.67 -2.93
CA GLY A 178 7.88 1.08 -3.01
C GLY A 178 7.26 1.20 -1.61
N THR A 179 7.50 0.21 -0.77
CA THR A 179 7.00 0.20 0.60
C THR A 179 7.66 1.28 1.44
N ALA A 180 8.97 1.50 1.29
CA ALA A 180 9.68 2.60 1.96
C ALA A 180 9.10 3.97 1.62
N ILE A 181 8.80 4.24 0.33
CA ILE A 181 8.17 5.49 -0.11
C ILE A 181 6.76 5.64 0.47
N THR A 182 5.95 4.57 0.49
CA THR A 182 4.60 4.64 1.08
C THR A 182 4.63 4.93 2.57
N LEU A 183 5.55 4.31 3.32
CA LEU A 183 5.75 4.57 4.75
C LEU A 183 6.23 6.00 5.00
N PHE A 184 7.17 6.49 4.20
CA PHE A 184 7.65 7.86 4.27
C PHE A 184 6.52 8.86 4.01
N GLY A 185 5.72 8.65 2.96
CA GLY A 185 4.56 9.48 2.64
C GLY A 185 3.51 9.46 3.76
N ALA A 186 3.20 8.29 4.30
CA ALA A 186 2.27 8.14 5.42
C ALA A 186 2.78 8.87 6.67
N ALA A 187 4.06 8.72 7.03
CA ALA A 187 4.66 9.43 8.15
C ALA A 187 4.63 10.95 7.95
N LEU A 188 4.97 11.44 6.76
CA LEU A 188 4.94 12.86 6.44
C LEU A 188 3.53 13.45 6.54
N LEU A 189 2.52 12.72 6.05
CA LEU A 189 1.12 13.09 6.14
C LEU A 189 0.63 13.14 7.60
N MET A 190 1.03 12.16 8.43
CA MET A 190 0.73 12.16 9.85
C MET A 190 1.38 13.34 10.59
N LEU A 191 2.65 13.65 10.28
CA LEU A 191 3.33 14.81 10.86
C LEU A 191 2.69 16.14 10.40
N PHE A 192 2.27 16.22 9.13
CA PHE A 192 1.57 17.39 8.59
C PHE A 192 0.22 17.63 9.28
N THR A 193 -0.60 16.59 9.39
CA THR A 193 -1.90 16.64 10.08
C THR A 193 -1.73 16.89 11.58
N GLY A 194 -0.65 16.41 12.18
CA GLY A 194 -0.25 16.73 13.56
C GLY A 194 0.25 18.17 13.76
N GLY A 195 0.28 19.01 12.73
CA GLY A 195 0.65 20.43 12.83
C GLY A 195 2.15 20.69 12.90
N VAL A 196 3.00 19.75 12.47
CA VAL A 196 4.45 19.91 12.53
C VAL A 196 4.90 21.09 11.65
N ARG A 197 5.82 21.93 12.14
CA ARG A 197 6.29 23.11 11.38
C ARG A 197 6.84 22.71 10.01
N LYS A 198 6.41 23.43 8.96
CA LYS A 198 6.79 23.20 7.55
C LYS A 198 8.30 23.04 7.33
N ARG A 199 9.14 23.78 8.07
CA ARG A 199 10.61 23.67 8.01
C ARG A 199 11.13 22.24 8.23
N TRP A 200 10.50 21.48 9.12
CA TRP A 200 10.90 20.10 9.42
C TRP A 200 10.42 19.13 8.34
N MET A 201 9.29 19.42 7.69
CA MET A 201 8.83 18.65 6.54
C MET A 201 9.76 18.84 5.34
N VAL A 202 10.15 20.09 5.06
CA VAL A 202 11.13 20.40 4.01
C VAL A 202 12.47 19.73 4.32
N ALA A 203 12.93 19.77 5.57
CA ALA A 203 14.14 19.06 5.99
C ALA A 203 14.03 17.54 5.81
N ALA A 204 12.88 16.94 6.13
CA ALA A 204 12.65 15.51 5.93
C ALA A 204 12.66 15.12 4.44
N LEU A 205 12.03 15.93 3.58
CA LEU A 205 12.04 15.74 2.13
C LEU A 205 13.45 15.87 1.55
N ALA A 206 14.17 16.93 1.93
CA ALA A 206 15.56 17.14 1.51
C ALA A 206 16.47 16.00 1.99
N GLY A 207 16.33 15.57 3.24
CA GLY A 207 17.07 14.44 3.79
C GLY A 207 16.79 13.13 3.06
N ALA A 208 15.51 12.81 2.80
CA ALA A 208 15.13 11.64 2.03
C ALA A 208 15.69 11.66 0.61
N PHE A 209 15.69 12.82 -0.05
CA PHE A 209 16.26 13.00 -1.38
C PHE A 209 17.78 12.76 -1.40
N VAL A 210 18.52 13.37 -0.46
CA VAL A 210 19.97 13.20 -0.33
C VAL A 210 20.33 11.73 -0.05
N VAL A 211 19.63 11.10 0.90
CA VAL A 211 19.84 9.67 1.23
C VAL A 211 19.50 8.78 0.03
N GLY A 212 18.42 9.08 -0.70
CA GLY A 212 18.03 8.35 -1.90
C GLY A 212 19.09 8.38 -2.99
N ILE A 213 19.66 9.57 -3.27
CA ILE A 213 20.78 9.72 -4.21
C ILE A 213 22.00 8.95 -3.70
N PHE A 214 22.39 9.17 -2.44
CA PHE A 214 23.57 8.53 -1.85
C PHE A 214 23.47 7.01 -1.94
N LEU A 215 22.33 6.41 -1.56
CA LEU A 215 22.11 4.96 -1.63
C LEU A 215 22.11 4.44 -3.08
N SER A 216 21.65 5.25 -4.03
CA SER A 216 21.65 4.88 -5.45
C SER A 216 23.06 4.87 -6.02
N VAL A 217 23.90 5.85 -5.64
CA VAL A 217 25.31 5.91 -6.05
C VAL A 217 26.15 4.86 -5.33
N ALA A 218 25.99 4.70 -4.01
CA ALA A 218 26.80 3.82 -3.18
C ALA A 218 26.63 2.32 -3.51
N LYS A 219 25.46 1.91 -4.02
CA LYS A 219 25.21 0.51 -4.44
C LYS A 219 25.71 0.20 -5.86
N GLY A 220 26.29 1.17 -6.55
CA GLY A 220 26.82 1.01 -7.91
C GLY A 220 25.76 0.96 -9.02
N THR A 221 26.24 1.14 -10.25
CA THR A 221 25.43 1.18 -11.49
C THR A 221 24.80 -0.16 -11.86
N ASP A 222 25.33 -1.28 -11.37
CA ASP A 222 24.73 -2.61 -11.59
C ASP A 222 23.55 -2.93 -10.67
N SER A 223 23.25 -2.05 -9.72
CA SER A 223 22.13 -2.24 -8.81
C SER A 223 20.79 -2.23 -9.55
N TYR A 224 19.83 -3.04 -9.09
CA TYR A 224 18.46 -3.08 -9.60
C TYR A 224 17.80 -1.68 -9.71
N ARG A 225 18.18 -0.75 -8.82
CA ARG A 225 17.69 0.63 -8.80
C ARG A 225 18.18 1.43 -9.99
N TRP A 226 19.47 1.33 -10.32
CA TRP A 226 20.04 1.98 -11.49
C TRP A 226 19.44 1.43 -12.78
N LYS A 227 19.26 0.11 -12.88
CA LYS A 227 18.59 -0.51 -14.02
C LYS A 227 17.17 0.01 -14.23
N ARG A 228 16.41 0.27 -13.17
CA ARG A 228 15.07 0.90 -13.24
C ARG A 228 15.12 2.35 -13.72
N ILE A 229 16.09 3.15 -13.25
CA ILE A 229 16.27 4.54 -13.69
C ILE A 229 16.70 4.59 -15.17
N GLU A 230 17.65 3.74 -15.55
CA GLU A 230 18.11 3.61 -16.93
C GLU A 230 16.99 3.14 -17.86
N THR A 231 16.23 2.12 -17.45
CA THR A 231 15.03 1.67 -18.19
C THR A 231 13.98 2.77 -18.32
N PHE A 232 13.83 3.64 -17.31
CA PHE A 232 12.88 4.76 -17.38
C PHE A 232 13.34 5.85 -18.35
N LEU A 233 14.63 6.19 -18.36
CA LEU A 233 15.22 7.20 -19.24
C LEU A 233 15.37 6.72 -20.67
N ASN A 234 15.74 5.45 -20.86
CA ASN A 234 15.90 4.82 -22.16
C ASN A 234 15.31 3.39 -22.16
N PRO A 235 13.99 3.26 -22.32
CA PRO A 235 13.33 1.95 -22.34
C PRO A 235 13.71 1.10 -23.55
N GLU A 236 14.28 1.70 -24.61
CA GLU A 236 14.63 1.00 -25.85
C GLU A 236 15.98 0.27 -25.77
N ALA A 237 16.85 0.65 -24.83
CA ALA A 237 18.17 0.06 -24.66
C ALA A 237 18.12 -1.38 -24.11
N ASP A 238 17.12 -1.73 -23.30
CA ASP A 238 16.96 -3.07 -22.72
C ASP A 238 15.79 -3.84 -23.37
N THR A 239 16.13 -4.64 -24.38
CA THR A 239 15.16 -5.40 -25.19
C THR A 239 14.77 -6.77 -24.62
N LYS A 240 15.41 -7.22 -23.52
CA LYS A 240 15.17 -8.56 -22.95
C LYS A 240 14.86 -8.57 -21.45
N GLY A 241 15.16 -7.50 -20.71
CA GLY A 241 14.98 -7.38 -19.28
C GLY A 241 13.78 -6.53 -18.86
N SER A 242 14.01 -5.51 -18.03
CA SER A 242 12.96 -4.63 -17.51
C SER A 242 12.35 -3.72 -18.58
N GLY A 243 13.15 -3.29 -19.56
CA GLY A 243 12.68 -2.46 -20.68
C GLY A 243 11.68 -3.19 -21.57
N TYR A 244 11.87 -4.50 -21.77
CA TYR A 244 10.92 -5.34 -22.52
C TYR A 244 9.53 -5.34 -21.89
N GLN A 245 9.44 -5.46 -20.56
CA GLN A 245 8.16 -5.47 -19.85
C GLN A 245 7.44 -4.13 -19.97
N VAL A 246 8.16 -3.02 -19.78
CA VAL A 246 7.61 -1.67 -19.90
C VAL A 246 7.12 -1.41 -21.32
N LYS A 247 7.94 -1.74 -22.33
CA LYS A 247 7.59 -1.56 -23.75
C LYS A 247 6.35 -2.35 -24.14
N ARG A 248 6.26 -3.62 -23.74
CA ARG A 248 5.10 -4.47 -24.01
C ARG A 248 3.85 -4.00 -23.28
N GLY A 249 3.98 -3.54 -22.03
CA GLY A 249 2.88 -2.90 -21.30
C GLY A 249 2.33 -1.67 -22.04
N THR A 250 3.20 -0.81 -22.56
CA THR A 250 2.78 0.37 -23.34
C THR A 250 2.16 -0.02 -24.69
N ILE A 251 2.70 -1.04 -25.36
CA ILE A 251 2.12 -1.56 -26.61
C ILE A 251 0.72 -2.12 -26.36
N ALA A 252 0.50 -2.87 -25.29
CA ALA A 252 -0.81 -3.40 -24.92
C ALA A 252 -1.86 -2.28 -24.73
N LEU A 253 -1.46 -1.18 -24.08
CA LEU A 253 -2.33 -0.01 -23.93
C LEU A 253 -2.62 0.67 -25.27
N GLY A 254 -1.64 0.68 -26.19
CA GLY A 254 -1.79 1.24 -27.53
C GLY A 254 -2.67 0.41 -28.46
N THR A 255 -2.62 -0.92 -28.38
CA THR A 255 -3.35 -1.85 -29.26
C THR A 255 -4.84 -1.96 -28.92
N GLY A 256 -5.24 -1.66 -27.68
CA GLY A 256 -6.64 -1.71 -27.24
C GLY A 256 -7.55 -0.65 -27.85
N GLY A 257 -7.01 0.46 -28.35
CA GLY A 257 -7.81 1.59 -28.85
C GLY A 257 -8.80 2.14 -27.81
N VAL A 258 -9.83 2.89 -28.25
CA VAL A 258 -10.83 3.49 -27.34
C VAL A 258 -11.94 2.50 -26.96
N THR A 259 -12.15 1.45 -27.76
CA THR A 259 -13.22 0.45 -27.57
C THR A 259 -12.75 -0.81 -26.84
N GLY A 260 -11.47 -1.15 -26.92
CA GLY A 260 -10.95 -2.44 -26.46
C GLY A 260 -11.08 -3.55 -27.49
N LEU A 261 -10.32 -4.62 -27.28
CA LEU A 261 -10.43 -5.89 -28.02
C LEU A 261 -11.56 -6.80 -27.50
N GLY A 262 -12.07 -6.55 -26.29
CA GLY A 262 -12.99 -7.41 -25.55
C GLY A 262 -12.36 -7.92 -24.25
N LEU A 263 -13.15 -8.05 -23.19
CA LEU A 263 -12.73 -8.75 -21.97
C LEU A 263 -12.40 -10.19 -22.33
N GLY A 264 -11.25 -10.70 -21.92
CA GLY A 264 -10.83 -12.04 -22.31
C GLY A 264 -10.19 -12.13 -23.67
N GLU A 265 -9.86 -11.02 -24.35
CA GLU A 265 -9.28 -11.03 -25.71
C GLU A 265 -7.90 -10.34 -25.81
N SER A 266 -7.34 -9.88 -24.68
CA SER A 266 -5.96 -9.35 -24.67
C SER A 266 -4.97 -10.40 -25.20
N ARG A 267 -4.09 -9.99 -26.11
CA ARG A 267 -3.05 -10.86 -26.70
C ARG A 267 -1.80 -10.90 -25.83
N GLU A 268 -1.61 -9.87 -25.01
CA GLU A 268 -0.47 -9.74 -24.12
C GLU A 268 -0.63 -10.57 -22.83
N LYS A 269 -1.75 -11.28 -22.63
CA LYS A 269 -1.98 -12.25 -21.52
C LYS A 269 -1.38 -13.65 -21.75
N PHE A 270 -0.97 -13.98 -22.98
CA PHE A 270 -0.44 -15.31 -23.31
C PHE A 270 1.02 -15.48 -22.84
N PRO A 271 1.44 -16.70 -22.47
CA PRO A 271 2.79 -16.96 -21.97
C PRO A 271 3.87 -16.55 -22.98
N GLY A 272 4.89 -15.82 -22.53
CA GLY A 272 6.02 -15.39 -23.38
C GLY A 272 5.91 -13.96 -23.92
N ASN A 273 4.70 -13.38 -23.98
CA ASN A 273 4.52 -12.01 -24.43
C ASN A 273 4.90 -10.99 -23.34
N LEU A 274 4.48 -11.23 -22.09
CA LEU A 274 4.72 -10.30 -20.98
C LEU A 274 5.04 -11.08 -19.67
N PRO A 275 6.28 -11.01 -19.14
CA PRO A 275 6.72 -11.84 -18.01
C PRO A 275 5.96 -11.64 -16.69
N ALA A 276 5.36 -10.45 -16.48
CA ALA A 276 4.70 -10.04 -15.23
C ALA A 276 3.22 -9.60 -15.43
N GLN A 277 2.51 -10.27 -16.35
CA GLN A 277 1.09 -10.00 -16.70
C GLN A 277 0.14 -9.95 -15.51
N ARG A 278 0.40 -10.77 -14.48
CA ARG A 278 -0.52 -11.01 -13.36
C ARG A 278 -0.28 -10.13 -12.13
N THR A 279 0.82 -9.40 -12.07
CA THR A 279 1.14 -8.53 -10.92
C THR A 279 1.22 -7.07 -11.36
N ASP A 280 2.28 -6.72 -12.07
CA ASP A 280 2.66 -5.32 -12.28
C ASP A 280 2.00 -4.74 -13.55
N PHE A 281 1.51 -5.61 -14.44
CA PHE A 281 0.93 -5.23 -15.74
C PHE A 281 -0.53 -5.68 -15.94
N VAL A 282 -1.26 -6.04 -14.88
CA VAL A 282 -2.70 -6.37 -14.97
C VAL A 282 -3.48 -5.22 -15.61
N PHE A 283 -3.11 -3.97 -15.30
CA PHE A 283 -3.72 -2.79 -15.92
C PHE A 283 -3.42 -2.65 -17.41
N ALA A 284 -2.26 -3.11 -17.88
CA ALA A 284 -1.93 -3.07 -19.31
C ALA A 284 -2.77 -4.09 -20.10
N VAL A 285 -2.93 -5.30 -19.56
CA VAL A 285 -3.81 -6.35 -20.12
C VAL A 285 -5.27 -5.84 -20.18
N LEU A 286 -5.72 -5.19 -19.11
CA LEU A 286 -7.06 -4.62 -19.04
C LEU A 286 -7.27 -3.44 -20.00
N GLY A 287 -6.28 -2.56 -20.14
CA GLY A 287 -6.36 -1.43 -21.08
C GLY A 287 -6.37 -1.89 -22.53
N GLU A 288 -5.81 -3.06 -22.84
CA GLU A 288 -5.93 -3.69 -24.15
C GLU A 288 -7.36 -4.26 -24.37
N GLY A 289 -7.87 -5.00 -23.38
CA GLY A 289 -9.15 -5.70 -23.50
C GLY A 289 -10.39 -4.81 -23.34
N ALA A 290 -10.42 -3.97 -22.30
CA ALA A 290 -11.59 -3.17 -21.93
C ALA A 290 -11.22 -1.76 -21.38
N PRO A 291 -10.56 -0.91 -22.19
CA PRO A 291 -10.17 0.44 -21.79
C PRO A 291 -11.35 1.33 -21.40
N ARG A 292 -12.54 1.13 -21.99
CA ARG A 292 -13.77 1.84 -21.58
C ARG A 292 -14.19 1.53 -20.15
N LEU A 293 -13.95 0.30 -19.71
CA LEU A 293 -14.33 -0.16 -18.38
C LEU A 293 -13.36 0.41 -17.34
N VAL A 294 -12.07 0.52 -17.69
CA VAL A 294 -11.08 1.30 -16.91
C VAL A 294 -11.48 2.76 -16.81
N ALA A 295 -11.81 3.39 -17.94
CA ALA A 295 -12.23 4.78 -17.98
C ALA A 295 -13.52 5.01 -17.20
N ALA A 296 -14.49 4.11 -17.28
CA ALA A 296 -15.75 4.18 -16.54
C ALA A 296 -15.57 3.96 -15.04
N CYS A 297 -14.71 3.02 -14.61
CA CYS A 297 -14.37 2.86 -13.19
C CYS A 297 -13.59 4.07 -12.66
N GLY A 298 -12.62 4.60 -13.42
CA GLY A 298 -11.86 5.79 -13.06
C GLY A 298 -12.72 7.06 -13.01
N ALA A 299 -13.60 7.24 -14.01
CA ALA A 299 -14.53 8.36 -14.06
C ALA A 299 -15.68 8.20 -13.05
N GLY A 300 -16.14 7.00 -12.75
CA GLY A 300 -17.13 6.74 -11.70
C GLY A 300 -16.61 7.10 -10.30
N LEU A 301 -15.32 6.89 -10.07
CA LEU A 301 -14.61 7.31 -8.84
C LEU A 301 -14.36 8.84 -8.78
N GLY A 302 -14.28 9.53 -9.93
CA GLY A 302 -13.96 10.97 -10.00
C GLY A 302 -15.12 11.92 -10.34
N ALA A 303 -16.17 11.45 -11.01
CA ALA A 303 -17.18 12.28 -11.69
C ALA A 303 -18.64 11.84 -11.47
N GLY A 304 -18.90 10.82 -10.65
CA GLY A 304 -20.27 10.57 -10.16
C GLY A 304 -20.75 11.70 -9.25
N PRO A 305 -22.04 11.78 -8.89
CA PRO A 305 -22.54 12.70 -7.85
C PRO A 305 -21.86 12.50 -6.47
N HIS A 306 -21.06 11.42 -6.35
CA HIS A 306 -20.20 11.05 -5.22
C HIS A 306 -18.69 11.17 -5.53
N GLY A 307 -18.27 11.72 -6.68
CA GLY A 307 -16.84 11.97 -6.98
C GLY A 307 -16.25 13.05 -6.06
N GLY A 308 -17.10 13.99 -5.68
CA GLY A 308 -16.90 14.78 -4.49
C GLY A 308 -17.33 14.05 -3.23
N ASP A 309 -17.03 12.76 -3.02
CA ASP A 309 -17.07 12.05 -1.72
C ASP A 309 -15.72 11.37 -1.43
N LEU A 310 -14.70 11.56 -2.28
CA LEU A 310 -13.32 11.23 -1.90
C LEU A 310 -12.89 12.01 -0.64
N TRP A 311 -13.51 13.18 -0.40
CA TRP A 311 -13.37 13.89 0.87
C TRP A 311 -13.94 13.12 2.06
N ARG A 312 -14.82 12.11 1.90
CA ARG A 312 -15.27 11.24 3.00
C ARG A 312 -14.20 10.29 3.50
N LEU A 313 -13.13 10.03 2.74
CA LEU A 313 -11.92 9.42 3.29
C LEU A 313 -11.18 10.38 4.24
N VAL A 314 -11.36 11.70 4.05
CA VAL A 314 -10.77 12.79 4.84
C VAL A 314 -11.77 13.36 5.86
N GLY A 315 -13.07 13.11 5.70
CA GLY A 315 -14.17 13.63 6.50
C GLY A 315 -14.06 13.19 7.96
N PRO A 316 -13.89 11.88 8.24
CA PRO A 316 -13.59 11.38 9.57
C PRO A 316 -12.32 11.98 10.16
N VAL A 317 -11.33 12.32 9.33
CA VAL A 317 -10.10 12.99 9.78
C VAL A 317 -10.41 14.41 10.24
N ARG A 318 -11.27 15.17 9.56
CA ARG A 318 -11.66 16.52 9.99
C ARG A 318 -12.55 16.50 11.24
N GLU A 319 -13.45 15.53 11.34
CA GLU A 319 -14.32 15.34 12.51
C GLU A 319 -13.52 14.89 13.74
N CYS A 320 -12.49 14.05 13.57
CA CYS A 320 -11.57 13.67 14.64
C CYS A 320 -10.49 14.72 14.93
N ALA A 321 -10.08 15.51 13.92
CA ALA A 321 -9.02 16.52 14.04
C ALA A 321 -9.53 17.88 14.48
N GLN A 322 -10.81 18.04 14.81
CA GLN A 322 -11.20 19.14 15.70
C GLN A 322 -10.53 18.87 17.05
N PRO A 323 -9.44 19.58 17.38
CA PRO A 323 -8.85 19.44 18.68
C PRO A 323 -9.91 19.93 19.67
N GLN A 324 -9.91 19.38 20.87
CA GLN A 324 -10.57 19.94 22.05
C GLN A 324 -9.97 21.32 22.41
N LEU A 325 -10.01 22.26 21.48
CA LEU A 325 -9.71 23.68 21.64
C LEU A 325 -11.01 24.40 21.99
N ARG A 326 -11.64 23.98 23.08
CA ARG A 326 -12.44 24.82 23.97
C ARG A 326 -12.31 24.29 25.39
#